data_AF-A0A392URC5-F1
#
_entry.id   AF-A0A392URC5-F1
#
_cell.length_a   1.000
_cell.length_b   1.000
_cell.length_c   1.000
_cell.angle_alpha   90.00
_cell.angle_beta   90.00
_cell.angle_gamma   90.00
#
_symmetry.space_group_name_H-M   'P 1'
#
loop_
_entity.id
_entity.type
_entity.pdbx_description
1 polymer ?
#
loop_
_entity_poly.entity_id
_entity_poly.type
_entity_poly.pdbx_seq_one_letter_code
_entity_poly.pdbx_strand_id
1 'polypeptide(L)' 'EYDKCVKFESGLRPEVKHLIGFSEIRDFPTLVNKSRICDEDGRAKSNYYKAVNDNKRKGQDRGKPYGDRNKKVGES' A
#
# COMPACT_ATOMS: atom_id res chain seq x y z
N GLU A 1 -26.64 18.68 6.56
CA GLU A 1 -25.16 18.56 6.41
C GLU A 1 -24.73 17.11 6.31
N TYR A 2 -25.28 16.23 7.14
CA TYR A 2 -25.03 14.78 7.10
C TYR A 2 -25.17 14.15 5.70
N ASP A 3 -26.23 14.45 4.93
CA ASP A 3 -26.36 13.95 3.55
C ASP A 3 -25.19 14.35 2.63
N LYS A 4 -24.59 15.53 2.85
CA LYS A 4 -23.39 15.95 2.11
C LYS A 4 -22.19 15.07 2.47
N CYS A 5 -22.03 14.76 3.75
CA CYS A 5 -20.97 13.85 4.24
C CYS A 5 -21.15 12.45 3.66
N VAL A 6 -22.36 11.88 3.73
CA VAL A 6 -22.67 10.56 3.18
C VAL A 6 -22.37 10.49 1.67
N LYS A 7 -22.82 11.50 0.91
CA LYS A 7 -22.53 11.59 -0.53
C LYS A 7 -21.04 11.68 -0.81
N PHE A 8 -20.31 12.48 -0.04
CA PHE A 8 -18.85 12.60 -0.17
C PHE A 8 -18.14 11.28 0.13
N GLU A 9 -18.46 10.63 1.26
CA GLU A 9 -17.89 9.34 1.66
C GLU A 9 -18.13 8.23 0.64
N SER A 10 -19.26 8.26 -0.06
CA SER A 10 -19.55 7.31 -1.13
C SER A 10 -18.58 7.40 -2.32
N GLY A 11 -17.98 8.57 -2.54
CA GLY A 11 -17.00 8.81 -3.60
C GLY A 11 -15.54 8.62 -3.17
N LEU A 12 -15.29 8.34 -1.90
CA LEU A 12 -13.93 8.11 -1.40
C LEU A 12 -13.38 6.77 -1.87
N ARG A 13 -12.06 6.72 -2.06
CA ARG A 13 -11.34 5.46 -2.29
C ARG A 13 -11.59 4.50 -1.11
N PRO A 14 -11.73 3.19 -1.32
CA PRO A 14 -12.10 2.24 -0.25
C PRO A 14 -11.21 2.31 0.99
N GLU A 15 -9.90 2.47 0.81
CA GLU A 15 -8.94 2.54 1.91
C GLU A 15 -9.13 3.81 2.76
N VAL A 16 -9.31 4.96 2.12
CA VAL A 16 -9.62 6.23 2.79
C VAL A 16 -10.99 6.15 3.46
N LYS A 17 -11.99 5.63 2.74
CA LYS A 17 -13.36 5.45 3.24
C LYS A 17 -13.40 4.59 4.51
N HIS A 18 -12.63 3.52 4.57
CA HIS A 18 -12.58 2.64 5.73
C HIS A 18 -12.04 3.39 6.97
N LEU A 19 -10.93 4.11 6.82
CA LEU A 19 -10.35 4.92 7.91
C LEU A 19 -11.29 6.05 8.38
N ILE A 20 -11.91 6.74 7.42
CA ILE A 20 -12.82 7.86 7.70
C ILE A 20 -14.13 7.38 8.33
N GLY A 21 -14.67 6.24 7.88
CA GLY A 21 -15.91 5.67 8.39
C GLY A 21 -15.85 5.31 9.88
N PHE A 22 -14.67 5.00 10.43
CA PHE A 22 -14.51 4.78 11.88
C PHE A 22 -14.50 6.07 12.70
N SER A 23 -14.26 7.21 12.08
CA SER A 23 -14.15 8.49 12.80
C SER A 23 -15.51 9.18 12.99
N GLU A 24 -16.58 8.66 12.40
CA GLU A 24 -17.98 9.14 12.51
C GLU A 24 -18.14 10.67 12.38
N ILE A 25 -17.39 11.28 11.44
CA ILE A 25 -17.34 12.74 11.29
C ILE A 25 -18.62 13.26 10.64
N ARG A 26 -19.27 14.25 11.28
CA ARG A 26 -20.52 14.85 10.78
C ARG A 26 -20.36 16.26 10.20
N ASP A 27 -19.24 16.93 10.51
CA ASP A 27 -18.87 18.25 9.99
C ASP A 27 -18.19 18.12 8.62
N PHE A 28 -18.78 18.74 7.61
CA PHE A 28 -18.33 18.57 6.23
C PHE A 28 -16.91 19.11 5.97
N PRO A 29 -16.54 20.33 6.42
CA PRO A 29 -15.16 20.84 6.28
C PRO A 29 -14.12 19.91 6.91
N THR A 30 -14.39 19.39 8.11
CA THR A 30 -13.50 18.48 8.82
C THR A 30 -13.37 17.14 8.10
N LEU A 31 -14.49 16.61 7.58
CA LEU A 31 -14.50 15.38 6.79
C LEU A 31 -13.62 15.50 5.55
N VAL A 32 -13.76 16.60 4.80
CA VAL A 32 -12.96 16.86 3.60
C VAL A 32 -11.47 16.97 3.94
N ASN A 33 -11.12 17.73 4.99
CA ASN A 33 -9.73 17.91 5.37
C ASN A 33 -9.08 16.60 5.85
N LYS A 34 -9.76 15.83 6.71
CA LYS A 34 -9.25 14.53 7.17
C LYS A 34 -9.13 13.53 6.03
N SER A 35 -10.10 13.49 5.12
CA SER A 35 -10.05 12.59 3.96
C SER A 35 -8.86 12.91 3.05
N ARG A 36 -8.53 14.20 2.87
CA ARG A 36 -7.34 14.63 2.11
C ARG A 36 -6.05 14.13 2.77
N ILE A 37 -5.90 14.33 4.07
CA ILE A 37 -4.72 13.90 4.84
C ILE A 37 -4.57 12.37 4.76
N CYS A 38 -5.65 11.62 4.98
CA CYS A 38 -5.61 10.16 4.92
C CYS A 38 -5.27 9.62 3.53
N ASP A 39 -5.71 10.27 2.45
CA ASP A 39 -5.32 9.87 1.09
C ASP A 39 -3.83 10.10 0.82
N GLU A 40 -3.28 11.24 1.26
CA GLU A 40 -1.86 11.56 1.17
C GLU A 40 -1.00 10.55 1.97
N ASP A 41 -1.38 10.28 3.22
CA ASP A 41 -0.70 9.31 4.09
C ASP A 41 -0.75 7.89 3.51
N GLY A 42 -1.90 7.47 2.97
CA GLY A 42 -2.04 6.16 2.32
C GLY A 42 -1.11 6.01 1.12
N ARG A 43 -1.00 7.06 0.28
CA ARG A 43 -0.06 7.08 -0.85
C ARG A 43 1.39 7.07 -0.40
N ALA A 44 1.75 7.86 0.61
CA ALA A 44 3.10 7.90 1.16
C ALA A 44 3.52 6.52 1.71
N LYS A 45 2.64 5.87 2.47
CA LYS A 45 2.86 4.51 2.99
C LYS A 45 3.06 3.49 1.86
N SER A 46 2.20 3.51 0.85
CA SER A 46 2.32 2.61 -0.31
C SER A 46 3.64 2.80 -1.05
N ASN A 47 4.03 4.05 -1.29
CA ASN A 47 5.30 4.40 -1.95
C ASN A 47 6.52 3.93 -1.15
N TYR A 48 6.51 4.10 0.17
CA TYR A 48 7.59 3.64 1.05
C TYR A 48 7.78 2.11 0.94
N TYR A 49 6.72 1.33 1.12
CA TYR A 49 6.82 -0.13 1.02
C TYR A 49 7.12 -0.62 -0.40
N LYS A 50 6.71 0.14 -1.43
CA LYS A 50 7.12 -0.12 -2.81
C LYS A 50 8.63 -0.01 -2.98
N ALA A 51 9.21 1.11 -2.56
CA ALA A 51 10.64 1.35 -2.62
C ALA A 51 11.44 0.33 -1.79
N VAL A 52 10.97 0.01 -0.58
CA VAL A 52 11.61 -1.00 0.27
C VAL A 52 11.61 -2.38 -0.40
N ASN A 53 10.50 -2.78 -1.02
CA ASN A 53 10.44 -4.10 -1.67
C ASN A 53 11.29 -4.16 -2.95
N ASP A 54 11.32 -3.09 -3.76
CA ASP A 54 12.13 -3.04 -4.98
C ASP A 54 13.62 -3.14 -4.66
N ASN A 55 14.07 -2.46 -3.59
CA ASN A 55 15.44 -2.58 -3.08
C ASN A 55 15.76 -3.99 -2.59
N LYS A 56 14.80 -4.66 -1.94
CA LYS A 56 14.97 -6.05 -1.49
C LYS A 56 15.08 -7.03 -2.65
N ARG A 57 14.34 -6.82 -3.75
CA ARG A 57 14.39 -7.66 -4.97
C ARG A 57 15.70 -7.49 -5.73
N LYS A 58 16.25 -6.27 -5.79
CA LYS A 58 17.60 -6.04 -6.34
C LYS A 58 18.71 -6.75 -5.55
N GLY A 59 18.50 -7.07 -4.27
CA GLY A 59 19.43 -7.84 -3.45
C GLY A 59 19.30 -9.37 -3.58
N GLN A 60 18.24 -9.89 -4.21
CA GLN A 60 18.02 -11.34 -4.40
C GLN A 60 18.71 -11.89 -5.65
N ASP A 61 19.25 -11.03 -6.53
CA ASP A 61 20.20 -11.41 -7.58
C ASP A 61 21.62 -11.66 -7.05
N ARG A 62 21.78 -11.76 -5.73
CA ARG A 62 22.91 -12.52 -5.17
C ARG A 62 22.54 -13.99 -5.26
N GLY A 63 22.73 -14.54 -6.47
CA GLY A 63 22.54 -15.94 -6.77
C GLY A 63 23.11 -16.83 -5.68
N LYS A 64 22.44 -17.95 -5.41
CA LYS A 64 22.90 -18.96 -4.45
C LYS A 64 24.41 -19.16 -4.67
N PRO A 65 25.29 -18.86 -3.68
CA PRO A 65 26.73 -18.88 -3.90
C PRO A 65 27.27 -20.28 -4.23
N TYR A 66 26.45 -21.31 -4.05
CA TYR A 66 26.74 -22.67 -4.49
C TYR A 66 25.46 -23.27 -5.10
N GLY A 67 25.28 -23.07 -6.41
CA GLY A 67 24.45 -23.94 -7.22
C GLY A 67 25.12 -25.32 -7.26
N ASP A 68 24.40 -26.31 -6.75
CA ASP A 68 24.83 -27.70 -6.62
C ASP A 68 25.52 -28.19 -7.92
N ARG A 69 26.82 -28.47 -7.81
CA ARG A 69 27.69 -28.87 -8.93
C ARG A 69 27.61 -30.38 -9.20
N ASN A 70 26.51 -31.03 -8.85
CA ASN A 70 26.29 -32.45 -9.08
C ASN A 70 25.63 -32.71 -10.44
N LYS A 71 26.41 -32.52 -11.51
CA LYS A 71 26.15 -33.16 -12.80
C LYS A 71 27.48 -33.56 -13.45
N LYS A 72 28.15 -34.55 -12.87
CA LYS A 72 28.97 -35.48 -13.67
C LYS A 72 27.96 -36.48 -14.27
N VAL A 73 27.69 -36.46 -15.58
CA VAL A 73 28.45 -37.23 -16.59
C VAL A 73 28.67 -38.63 -16.01
N GLY A 74 27.82 -39.62 -16.30
CA GLY A 74 27.61 -40.12 -17.65
C GLY A 74 28.83 -40.94 -18.06
N GLU A 75 29.02 -42.10 -17.45
CA GLU A 75 29.91 -43.16 -17.92
C GLU A 75 29.19 -44.51 -17.78
N SER A 76 29.46 -45.35 -18.77
CA SER A 76 28.73 -46.52 -19.28
C SER A 76 28.40 -47.63 -18.29
#